data_AF-A0A838DLM7-F1
#
_entry.id   AF-A0A838DLM7-F1
#
_cell.length_a   1.000
_cell.length_b   1.000
_cell.length_c   1.000
_cell.angle_alpha   90.00
_cell.angle_beta   90.00
_cell.angle_gamma   90.00
#
_symmetry.space_group_name_H-M   'P 1'
#
loop_
_entity.id
_entity.type
_entity.pdbx_description
1 polymer ?
#
loop_
_entity_poly.entity_id
_entity_poly.type
_entity_poly.pdbx_seq_one_letter_code
_entity_poly.pdbx_strand_id
1 'polypeptide(L)'
;MYCSQCGSPIQDGMHFCSGCGAPLQGAGAVTQQPPMAQVARTSRRSGRAQDPYQDQIKQLKLQIKQLKLNLKQITTKMGNVRSQYYETAAFVPRGFLRHGYKEIEDLRLLGPQQQKQQLQQQIMQLEQQLLGLQQAQMQWKAQQG
;
A
#
# COMPACT_ATOMS: atom_id res chain seq x y z
N MET A 1 -41.89 2.12 -14.81
CA MET A 1 -40.93 3.23 -15.07
C MET A 1 -39.52 2.67 -15.23
N TYR A 2 -38.55 3.38 -15.80
CA TYR A 2 -37.16 2.87 -15.99
C TYR A 2 -36.14 3.72 -15.24
N CYS A 3 -35.05 3.11 -14.78
CA CYS A 3 -34.00 3.80 -14.04
C CYS A 3 -33.22 4.76 -14.93
N SER A 4 -33.09 6.01 -14.49
CA SER A 4 -32.30 7.02 -15.19
C SER A 4 -30.80 6.73 -15.24
N GLN A 5 -30.30 5.84 -14.37
CA GLN A 5 -28.88 5.49 -14.28
C GLN A 5 -28.50 4.25 -15.09
N CYS A 6 -29.35 3.22 -15.15
CA CYS A 6 -29.00 1.96 -15.80
C CYS A 6 -30.07 1.42 -16.78
N GLY A 7 -31.19 2.12 -16.94
CA GLY A 7 -32.28 1.71 -17.84
C GLY A 7 -33.07 0.48 -17.37
N SER A 8 -32.78 -0.09 -16.19
CA SER A 8 -33.53 -1.23 -15.66
C SER A 8 -34.97 -0.86 -15.32
N PRO A 9 -35.94 -1.77 -15.51
CA PRO A 9 -37.33 -1.54 -15.15
C PRO A 9 -37.47 -1.40 -13.62
N ILE A 10 -38.19 -0.38 -13.19
CA ILE A 10 -38.49 -0.06 -11.79
C ILE A 10 -39.98 -0.35 -11.56
N GLN A 11 -40.24 -1.14 -10.52
CA GLN A 11 -41.56 -1.35 -9.94
C GLN A 11 -41.96 -0.20 -9.00
N ASP A 12 -43.25 0.13 -8.98
CA ASP A 12 -43.82 1.21 -8.17
C ASP A 12 -43.61 0.96 -6.67
N GLY A 13 -43.10 1.97 -5.96
CA GLY A 13 -42.83 1.92 -4.51
C GLY A 13 -41.38 1.59 -4.11
N MET A 14 -40.47 1.37 -5.05
CA MET A 14 -39.05 1.12 -4.73
C MET A 14 -38.27 2.41 -4.48
N HIS A 15 -37.54 2.44 -3.36
CA HIS A 15 -36.64 3.56 -3.00
C HIS A 15 -35.28 3.51 -3.70
N PHE A 16 -34.85 2.33 -4.15
CA PHE A 16 -33.59 2.09 -4.85
C PHE A 16 -33.79 1.20 -6.06
N CYS A 17 -32.99 1.40 -7.10
CA CYS A 17 -33.00 0.54 -8.28
C CYS A 17 -32.42 -0.85 -7.96
N SER A 18 -33.15 -1.92 -8.26
CA SER A 18 -32.68 -3.31 -8.09
C SER A 18 -31.54 -3.68 -9.04
N GLY A 19 -31.40 -2.98 -10.16
CA GLY A 19 -30.34 -3.24 -11.15
C GLY A 19 -28.99 -2.62 -10.79
N CYS A 20 -28.97 -1.35 -10.38
CA CYS A 20 -27.73 -0.61 -10.13
C CYS A 20 -27.58 -0.04 -8.70
N GLY A 21 -28.61 -0.17 -7.85
CA GLY A 21 -28.60 0.36 -6.49
C GLY A 21 -28.82 1.88 -6.37
N ALA A 22 -29.03 2.59 -7.49
CA ALA A 22 -29.21 4.04 -7.46
C ALA A 22 -30.53 4.44 -6.77
N PRO A 23 -30.53 5.47 -5.90
CA PRO A 23 -31.73 5.95 -5.25
C PRO A 23 -32.68 6.60 -6.26
N LEU A 24 -33.96 6.28 -6.16
CA LEU A 24 -35.01 6.79 -7.03
C LEU A 24 -35.72 7.91 -6.27
N GLN A 25 -35.52 9.17 -6.69
CA GLN A 25 -35.93 10.35 -5.92
C GLN A 25 -37.46 10.38 -5.65
N GLY A 26 -37.84 10.37 -4.37
CA GLY A 26 -39.21 10.64 -3.92
C GLY A 26 -39.41 10.57 -2.40
N ALA A 27 -39.29 11.74 -1.76
CA ALA A 27 -39.73 12.12 -0.39
C ALA A 27 -38.99 11.52 0.83
N GLY A 28 -38.18 12.37 1.49
CA GLY A 28 -37.76 12.19 2.88
C GLY A 28 -36.25 12.14 3.05
N ALA A 29 -35.65 13.30 3.29
CA ALA A 29 -34.24 13.49 3.60
C ALA A 29 -33.68 12.46 4.58
N VAL A 30 -32.81 11.57 4.10
CA VAL A 30 -31.67 11.06 4.88
C VAL A 30 -30.48 10.94 3.93
N THR A 31 -29.64 11.96 3.93
CA THR A 31 -28.28 11.88 3.39
C THR A 31 -27.50 10.89 4.25
N GLN A 32 -27.62 9.59 3.99
CA GLN A 32 -26.70 8.60 4.55
C GLN A 32 -25.40 8.66 3.73
N GLN A 33 -24.62 9.70 4.00
CA GLN A 33 -23.17 9.52 3.97
C GLN A 33 -22.83 8.57 5.13
N PRO A 34 -22.01 7.53 4.93
CA PRO A 34 -21.40 6.83 6.07
C PRO A 34 -20.67 7.87 6.92
N PRO A 35 -20.62 7.73 8.26
CA PRO A 35 -19.97 8.70 9.15
C PRO A 35 -18.45 8.61 9.00
N MET A 36 -17.93 9.05 7.86
CA MET A 36 -16.59 9.59 7.78
C MET A 36 -16.69 10.99 8.35
N ALA A 37 -16.30 11.10 9.62
CA ALA A 37 -16.19 12.34 10.36
C ALA A 37 -15.60 13.44 9.48
N GLN A 38 -16.49 14.33 9.06
CA GLN A 38 -16.16 15.61 8.49
C GLN A 38 -15.64 16.47 9.64
N VAL A 39 -14.40 16.22 10.06
CA VAL A 39 -13.66 17.24 10.78
C VAL A 39 -13.26 18.25 9.72
N ALA A 40 -14.15 19.20 9.49
CA ALA A 40 -13.81 20.50 8.94
C ALA A 40 -12.81 21.15 9.90
N ARG A 41 -11.55 20.73 9.83
CA ARG A 41 -10.42 21.47 10.42
C ARG A 41 -10.21 22.63 9.48
N THR A 42 -10.74 23.76 9.88
CA THR A 42 -10.35 25.11 9.45
C THR A 42 -8.98 25.10 8.77
N SER A 43 -8.97 25.30 7.45
CA SER A 43 -7.80 25.76 6.71
C SER A 43 -7.51 27.22 7.11
N ARG A 44 -7.20 27.43 8.39
CA ARG A 44 -6.46 28.60 8.88
C ARG A 44 -5.01 28.17 9.08
N ARG A 45 -4.36 27.75 8.00
CA ARG A 45 -2.91 27.69 7.91
C ARG A 45 -2.50 28.83 6.98
N SER A 46 -2.88 30.07 7.30
CA SER A 46 -1.99 30.99 8.01
C SER A 46 -0.54 30.83 7.53
N GLY A 47 -0.24 31.35 6.34
CA GLY A 47 0.89 32.22 6.01
C GLY A 47 2.19 32.15 6.82
N ARG A 48 2.63 30.99 7.29
CA ARG A 48 3.99 30.77 7.80
C ARG A 48 4.77 30.09 6.69
N ALA A 49 5.92 30.66 6.33
CA ALA A 49 6.86 30.07 5.39
C ALA A 49 7.06 28.59 5.77
N GLN A 50 6.53 27.69 4.95
CA GLN A 50 6.57 26.25 5.18
C GLN A 50 8.05 25.83 5.11
N ASP A 51 8.64 25.32 6.19
CA ASP A 51 10.05 24.90 6.23
C ASP A 51 10.39 24.07 4.96
N PRO A 52 11.37 24.48 4.13
CA PRO A 52 11.63 23.80 2.84
C PRO A 52 12.05 22.33 3.01
N TYR A 53 12.59 21.97 4.17
CA TYR A 53 13.01 20.61 4.52
C TYR A 53 11.86 19.70 4.98
N GLN A 54 10.73 20.27 5.44
CA GLN A 54 9.67 19.47 6.05
C GLN A 54 9.03 18.50 5.03
N ASP A 55 8.81 18.96 3.80
CA ASP A 55 8.15 18.16 2.79
C ASP A 55 9.08 17.07 2.24
N GLN A 56 10.38 17.35 2.11
CA GLN A 56 11.40 16.36 1.77
C GLN A 56 11.46 15.24 2.82
N ILE A 57 11.49 15.58 4.12
CA ILE A 57 11.51 14.59 5.21
C ILE A 57 10.26 13.71 5.20
N LYS A 58 9.08 14.27 4.90
CA LYS A 58 7.83 13.48 4.80
C LYS A 58 7.90 12.48 3.65
N GLN A 59 8.39 12.91 2.49
CA GLN A 59 8.54 12.05 1.31
C GLN A 59 9.51 10.90 1.58
N LEU A 60 10.69 11.17 2.14
CA LEU A 60 11.67 10.14 2.50
C LEU A 60 11.09 9.12 3.50
N LYS A 61 10.36 9.58 4.52
CA LYS A 61 9.71 8.68 5.49
C LYS A 61 8.70 7.74 4.83
N LEU A 62 7.93 8.25 3.88
CA LEU A 62 6.96 7.44 3.16
C LEU A 62 7.65 6.41 2.26
N GLN A 63 8.72 6.81 1.56
CA GLN A 63 9.54 5.91 0.76
C GLN A 63 10.15 4.77 1.60
N ILE A 64 10.73 5.08 2.77
CA ILE A 64 11.26 4.08 3.70
C ILE A 64 10.18 3.09 4.13
N LYS A 65 8.97 3.56 4.46
CA LYS A 65 7.84 2.68 4.79
C LYS A 65 7.50 1.75 3.64
N GLN A 66 7.46 2.26 2.42
CA GLN A 66 7.17 1.46 1.23
C GLN A 66 8.23 0.37 1.00
N LEU A 67 9.52 0.70 1.14
CA LEU A 67 10.60 -0.28 1.03
C LEU A 67 10.52 -1.36 2.11
N LYS A 68 10.18 -0.98 3.35
CA LYS A 68 9.97 -1.94 4.45
C LYS A 68 8.79 -2.89 4.16
N LEU A 69 7.72 -2.39 3.54
CA LEU A 69 6.60 -3.22 3.09
C LEU A 69 7.02 -4.19 1.98
N ASN A 70 7.77 -3.73 0.99
CA ASN A 70 8.32 -4.59 -0.07
C ASN A 70 9.21 -5.71 0.51
N LEU A 71 10.07 -5.40 1.48
CA LEU A 71 10.90 -6.41 2.15
C LEU A 71 10.03 -7.48 2.83
N LYS A 72 8.97 -7.07 3.53
CA LYS A 72 8.01 -8.02 4.13
C LYS A 72 7.33 -8.88 3.06
N GLN A 73 6.89 -8.29 1.95
CA GLN A 73 6.28 -9.03 0.84
C GLN A 73 7.24 -10.06 0.23
N ILE A 74 8.51 -9.73 0.02
CA ILE A 74 9.52 -10.69 -0.46
C ILE A 74 9.71 -11.83 0.54
N THR A 75 9.76 -11.53 1.84
CA THR A 75 9.87 -12.55 2.89
C THR A 75 8.66 -13.49 2.89
N THR A 76 7.45 -12.96 2.75
CA THR A 76 6.22 -13.77 2.62
C THR A 76 6.23 -14.60 1.34
N LYS A 77 6.61 -14.03 0.20
CA LYS A 77 6.73 -14.76 -1.08
C LYS A 77 7.69 -15.94 -0.97
N MET A 78 8.83 -15.76 -0.29
CA MET A 78 9.78 -16.85 -0.03
C MET A 78 9.18 -17.97 0.81
N GLY A 79 8.35 -17.63 1.81
CA GLY A 79 7.59 -18.62 2.59
C GLY A 79 6.62 -19.43 1.72
N ASN A 80 5.85 -18.76 0.85
CA ASN A 80 4.89 -19.40 -0.04
C ASN A 80 5.57 -20.31 -1.09
N VAL A 81 6.73 -19.89 -1.63
CA VAL A 81 7.51 -20.74 -2.55
C VAL A 81 7.96 -22.01 -1.84
N ARG A 82 8.44 -21.90 -0.59
CA ARG A 82 8.83 -23.07 0.21
C ARG A 82 7.65 -24.00 0.51
N SER A 83 6.46 -23.48 0.79
CA SER A 83 5.28 -24.33 1.04
C SER A 83 4.83 -25.06 -0.22
N GLN A 84 4.75 -24.35 -1.35
CA GLN A 84 4.42 -24.96 -2.65
C GLN A 84 5.40 -26.07 -3.03
N TYR A 85 6.69 -25.92 -2.69
CA TYR A 85 7.67 -26.99 -2.86
C TYR A 85 7.29 -28.24 -2.06
N TYR A 86 7.06 -28.12 -0.75
CA TYR A 86 6.73 -29.29 0.07
C TYR A 86 5.44 -29.98 -0.39
N GLU A 87 4.47 -29.21 -0.89
CA GLU A 87 3.24 -29.74 -1.48
C GLU A 87 3.52 -30.50 -2.78
N THR A 88 4.25 -29.91 -3.72
CA THR A 88 4.55 -30.54 -5.02
C THR A 88 5.53 -31.70 -4.90
N ALA A 89 6.51 -31.61 -4.00
CA ALA A 89 7.49 -32.67 -3.73
C ALA A 89 6.86 -33.93 -3.12
N ALA A 90 5.67 -33.84 -2.51
CA ALA A 90 4.93 -35.00 -2.03
C ALA A 90 4.46 -35.91 -3.18
N PHE A 91 4.32 -35.38 -4.39
CA PHE A 91 3.83 -36.08 -5.58
C PHE A 91 4.96 -36.53 -6.54
N VAL A 92 6.22 -36.15 -6.28
CA VAL A 92 7.36 -36.53 -7.13
C VAL A 92 7.97 -37.86 -6.64
N PRO A 93 8.08 -38.89 -7.49
CA PRO A 93 8.69 -40.17 -7.11
C PRO A 93 10.13 -39.99 -6.60
N ARG A 94 10.50 -40.74 -5.55
CA ARG A 94 11.87 -40.70 -4.99
C ARG A 94 12.88 -41.13 -6.06
N GLY A 95 13.92 -40.33 -6.29
CA GLY A 95 15.00 -40.63 -7.24
C GLY A 95 15.66 -39.36 -7.80
N PHE A 96 16.39 -39.49 -8.92
CA PHE A 96 17.10 -38.39 -9.60
C PHE A 96 16.20 -37.20 -9.97
N LEU A 97 14.90 -37.45 -10.21
CA LEU A 97 13.91 -36.40 -10.48
C LEU A 97 13.79 -35.40 -9.32
N ARG A 98 13.85 -35.84 -8.06
CA ARG A 98 13.77 -34.94 -6.90
C ARG A 98 14.99 -34.02 -6.77
N HIS A 99 16.16 -34.50 -7.21
CA HIS A 99 17.40 -33.71 -7.14
C HIS A 99 17.40 -32.60 -8.19
N GLY A 100 16.99 -32.90 -9.43
CA GLY A 100 16.88 -31.89 -10.48
C GLY A 100 15.90 -30.76 -10.14
N TYR A 101 14.77 -31.08 -9.52
CA TYR A 101 13.80 -30.06 -9.09
C TYR A 101 14.36 -29.16 -7.98
N LYS A 102 15.07 -29.72 -6.99
CA LYS A 102 15.68 -28.96 -5.88
C LYS A 102 16.70 -27.92 -6.38
N GLU A 103 17.54 -28.28 -7.35
CA GLU A 103 18.55 -27.39 -7.92
C GLU A 103 17.91 -26.18 -8.64
N ILE A 104 16.81 -26.41 -9.37
CA ILE A 104 16.06 -25.35 -10.07
C ILE A 104 15.45 -24.35 -9.06
N GLU A 105 15.02 -24.85 -7.89
CA GLU A 105 14.43 -24.01 -6.84
C GLU A 105 15.46 -23.22 -6.06
N ASP A 106 16.61 -23.81 -5.75
CA ASP A 106 17.74 -23.08 -5.15
C ASP A 106 18.18 -21.92 -6.05
N LEU A 107 18.19 -22.13 -7.37
CA LEU A 107 18.41 -21.07 -8.36
C LEU A 107 17.34 -19.97 -8.29
N ARG A 108 16.07 -20.36 -8.09
CA ARG A 108 14.93 -19.45 -7.98
C ARG A 108 14.91 -18.67 -6.65
N LEU A 109 15.49 -19.22 -5.60
CA LEU A 109 15.60 -18.61 -4.26
C LEU A 109 16.77 -17.60 -4.18
N LEU A 110 17.82 -17.77 -4.99
CA LEU A 110 18.96 -16.85 -5.05
C LEU A 110 18.56 -15.41 -5.45
N GLY A 111 17.69 -15.27 -6.44
CA GLY A 111 17.23 -13.96 -6.92
C GLY A 111 16.55 -13.10 -5.83
N PRO A 112 15.50 -13.61 -5.16
CA PRO A 112 14.84 -12.92 -4.05
C PRO A 112 15.77 -12.65 -2.85
N GLN A 113 16.76 -13.51 -2.60
CA GLN A 113 17.76 -13.26 -1.55
C GLN A 113 18.63 -12.04 -1.88
N GLN A 114 19.06 -11.92 -3.13
CA GLN A 114 19.80 -10.74 -3.60
C GLN A 114 18.92 -9.48 -3.51
N GLN A 115 17.65 -9.55 -3.91
CA GLN A 115 16.71 -8.43 -3.79
C GLN A 115 16.54 -7.96 -2.35
N LYS A 116 16.49 -8.89 -1.38
CA LYS A 116 16.42 -8.54 0.05
C LYS A 116 17.65 -7.74 0.48
N GLN A 117 18.85 -8.15 0.08
CA GLN A 117 20.10 -7.46 0.41
C GLN A 117 20.12 -6.04 -0.21
N GLN A 118 19.72 -5.92 -1.47
CA GLN A 118 19.63 -4.63 -2.15
C GLN A 118 18.66 -3.67 -1.43
N LEU A 119 17.47 -4.15 -1.06
CA LEU A 119 16.49 -3.34 -0.33
C LEU A 119 17.01 -2.92 1.06
N GLN A 120 17.72 -3.78 1.76
CA GLN A 120 18.33 -3.44 3.05
C GLN A 120 19.36 -2.31 2.90
N GLN A 121 20.20 -2.37 1.86
CA GLN A 121 21.16 -1.31 1.57
C GLN A 121 20.47 0.01 1.21
N GLN A 122 19.42 -0.03 0.38
CA GLN A 122 18.63 1.15 0.03
C GLN A 122 17.96 1.80 1.25
N ILE A 123 17.38 0.99 2.14
CA ILE A 123 16.76 1.48 3.38
C ILE A 123 17.81 2.19 4.25
N MET A 124 18.99 1.59 4.42
CA MET A 124 20.08 2.18 5.18
C MET A 124 20.50 3.55 4.60
N GLN A 125 20.65 3.64 3.27
CA GLN A 125 21.01 4.89 2.59
C GLN A 125 19.96 5.98 2.80
N LEU A 126 18.67 5.65 2.68
CA LEU A 126 17.59 6.63 2.90
C LEU A 126 17.50 7.07 4.36
N GLU A 127 17.75 6.16 5.31
CA GLU A 127 17.79 6.51 6.73
C GLU A 127 18.94 7.50 7.03
N GLN A 128 20.11 7.32 6.40
CA GLN A 128 21.21 8.29 6.49
C GLN A 128 20.84 9.66 5.90
N GLN A 129 20.20 9.69 4.72
CA GLN A 129 19.74 10.94 4.10
C GLN A 129 18.72 11.68 4.98
N LEU A 130 17.79 10.93 5.59
CA LEU A 130 16.80 11.49 6.50
C LEU A 130 17.46 12.13 7.73
N LEU A 131 18.47 11.48 8.31
CA LEU A 131 19.23 12.04 9.43
C LEU A 131 19.95 13.34 9.01
N GLY A 132 20.57 13.37 7.84
CA GLY A 132 21.22 14.58 7.30
C GLY A 132 20.24 15.75 7.12
N LEU A 133 19.07 15.50 6.52
CA LEU A 133 18.03 16.53 6.37
C LEU A 133 17.48 17.02 7.70
N GLN A 134 17.34 16.15 8.69
CA GLN A 134 16.93 16.54 10.04
C GLN A 134 17.97 17.45 10.71
N GLN A 135 19.26 17.15 10.56
CA GLN A 135 20.34 18.00 11.07
C GLN A 135 20.35 19.37 10.38
N ALA A 136 20.24 19.41 9.05
CA ALA A 136 20.14 20.66 8.29
C ALA A 136 18.92 21.48 8.72
N GLN A 137 17.76 20.83 8.94
CA GLN A 137 16.57 21.51 9.44
C GLN A 137 16.80 22.10 10.85
N MET A 138 17.48 21.38 11.75
CA MET A 138 17.81 21.89 13.08
C MET A 138 18.73 23.11 13.01
N GLN A 139 19.75 23.07 12.16
CA GLN A 139 20.68 24.20 11.94
C GLN A 139 19.96 25.41 11.34
N TRP A 140 19.11 25.21 10.33
CA TRP A 140 18.32 26.27 9.72
C TRP A 140 17.31 26.90 10.70
N LYS A 141 16.76 26.10 11.62
CA LYS A 141 15.92 26.61 12.72
C LYS A 141 16.73 27.38 13.76
N ALA A 142 17.92 26.90 14.10
CA ALA A 142 18.83 27.59 15.02
C ALA A 142 19.34 28.93 14.46
N GLN A 143 19.44 29.08 13.14
CA GLN A 143 19.80 30.35 12.48
C GLN A 143 18.64 31.36 12.41
N GLN A 144 17.41 30.93 12.66
CA GLN A 144 16.21 31.78 12.60
C GLN A 144 15.63 32.16 13.97
N GLY A 145 16.12 31.54 15.05
CA GLY A 145 15.83 31.92 16.43
C GLY A 145 16.91 32.85 16.96
#